data_AF-A0A9J6RE21-F1
#
_entry.id   AF-A0A9J6RE21-F1
#
_cell.length_a   1.000
_cell.length_b   1.000
_cell.length_c   1.000
_cell.angle_alpha   90.00
_cell.angle_beta   90.00
_cell.angle_gamma   90.00
#
_symmetry.space_group_name_H-M   'P 1'
#
loop_
_entity.id
_entity.type
_entity.pdbx_description
1 polymer ?
#
loop_
_entity_poly.entity_id
_entity_poly.type
_entity_poly.pdbx_seq_one_letter_code
_entity_poly.pdbx_strand_id
1 'polypeptide(L)'
;MANKDIVIIGAGYAGVHAAKKLAKKFKKDDSVSITLIDRHSYHTMMTELHEVAAHRVEPDAIQFDLRKLFNRTKVNLVTDNVTKVDHDSKVVVTENGKFNYDHLILGMGGEPNDFGTPGVGEHAFTLWSWEDAVKLREHIEKTVAKAATVHDDATRQAMLTFAICGSGFTGIELAGEMIEWRERLAKNNKIDPEDITLYVIEAAPTILNMLERKDADKAEAYMLKKGVKILKDSPIVEVKEKEVLLKSGETIPTHTLAWTAGVKANSDTEDYGMETARAGRLKVNAYMESEEYDNVYVIGDLAYYEEEPGKPTPQIVEAAEQTGTTAAKNIIAEIKGEEKVAYEGKYHGVMVSLGARYGVADVMGMHLSGWFANFVKHMVNLYYFFGIGSGYYMFKYVEHEFFHTKDKRNIFRGFLTRYGNVLWSVPLRIYVGCFWLVEGGAKLWGYERWEEATSSLSNIGQLFRGIGEDSWFVSSTIQMDFDWLQDATSAATEDAGEWATPILSEMPGWFEWIMQIMMPTPEMALFMQRMMVILEIAVGLALIAGLFTWLANVASIGFLAMFTLTAMLGWDKVWPIPASIALMNGSGRTFGLDYWVVPYIQQKAGRWWYGKERAIYRDK
;
A
#
# COMPACT_ATOMS: atom_id res chain seq x y z
N MET A 1 -39.21 -13.52 7.37
CA MET A 1 -38.85 -12.26 8.05
C MET A 1 -38.90 -11.17 6.99
N ALA A 2 -39.37 -9.97 7.32
CA ALA A 2 -39.31 -8.85 6.38
C ALA A 2 -37.84 -8.59 5.99
N ASN A 3 -37.59 -8.32 4.72
CA ASN A 3 -36.26 -7.95 4.25
C ASN A 3 -35.87 -6.62 4.92
N LYS A 4 -34.62 -6.51 5.40
CA LYS A 4 -34.05 -5.33 6.04
C LYS A 4 -33.10 -4.64 5.07
N ASP A 5 -33.45 -3.43 4.67
CA ASP A 5 -32.67 -2.66 3.71
C ASP A 5 -31.75 -1.67 4.45
N ILE A 6 -30.43 -1.86 4.29
CA ILE A 6 -29.42 -0.94 4.83
C ILE A 6 -28.86 -0.13 3.66
N VAL A 7 -29.01 1.20 3.73
CA VAL A 7 -28.42 2.13 2.74
C VAL A 7 -27.28 2.89 3.38
N ILE A 8 -26.15 2.96 2.68
CA ILE A 8 -24.93 3.67 3.09
C ILE A 8 -24.63 4.69 1.99
N ILE A 9 -24.49 5.96 2.37
CA ILE A 9 -24.16 7.05 1.46
C ILE A 9 -22.71 7.47 1.71
N GLY A 10 -21.88 7.40 0.68
CA GLY A 10 -20.46 7.72 0.72
C GLY A 10 -19.58 6.49 0.93
N ALA A 11 -18.66 6.25 0.00
CA ALA A 11 -17.68 5.18 0.01
C ALA A 11 -16.27 5.68 0.38
N GLY A 12 -16.19 6.66 1.29
CA GLY A 12 -14.95 7.05 1.96
C GLY A 12 -14.49 6.02 3.00
N TYR A 13 -13.52 6.39 3.84
CA TYR A 13 -12.96 5.52 4.89
C TYR A 13 -14.05 4.90 5.79
N ALA A 14 -14.97 5.73 6.29
CA ALA A 14 -16.02 5.33 7.21
C ALA A 14 -17.05 4.39 6.55
N GLY A 15 -17.56 4.76 5.37
CA GLY A 15 -18.59 4.00 4.67
C GLY A 15 -18.10 2.64 4.16
N VAL A 16 -16.88 2.56 3.64
CA VAL A 16 -16.26 1.29 3.24
C VAL A 16 -16.11 0.34 4.43
N HIS A 17 -15.63 0.86 5.58
CA HIS A 17 -15.49 0.07 6.80
C HIS A 17 -16.85 -0.44 7.32
N ALA A 18 -17.86 0.44 7.36
CA ALA A 18 -19.21 0.08 7.77
C ALA A 18 -19.79 -1.02 6.86
N ALA A 19 -19.72 -0.83 5.54
CA ALA A 19 -20.21 -1.78 4.55
C ALA A 19 -19.52 -3.15 4.65
N LYS A 20 -18.18 -3.17 4.79
CA LYS A 20 -17.40 -4.41 4.95
C LYS A 20 -17.81 -5.17 6.20
N LYS A 21 -18.04 -4.47 7.30
CA LYS A 21 -18.41 -5.06 8.58
C LYS A 21 -19.82 -5.65 8.55
N LEU A 22 -20.78 -4.89 8.02
CA LEU A 22 -22.15 -5.35 7.82
C LEU A 22 -22.20 -6.58 6.90
N ALA A 23 -21.51 -6.52 5.77
CA ALA A 23 -21.48 -7.62 4.81
C ALA A 23 -20.83 -8.89 5.37
N LYS A 24 -19.80 -8.75 6.22
CA LYS A 24 -19.19 -9.90 6.92
C LYS A 24 -20.16 -10.52 7.91
N LYS A 25 -20.89 -9.71 8.70
CA LYS A 25 -21.83 -10.21 9.70
C LYS A 25 -23.05 -10.88 9.07
N PHE A 26 -23.64 -10.27 8.04
CA PHE A 26 -24.86 -10.75 7.39
C PHE A 26 -24.60 -11.61 6.15
N LYS A 27 -23.37 -12.13 5.98
CA LYS A 27 -22.94 -12.89 4.79
C LYS A 27 -23.90 -14.01 4.36
N LYS A 28 -24.53 -14.69 5.32
CA LYS A 28 -25.44 -15.83 5.09
C LYS A 28 -26.91 -15.50 5.36
N ASP A 29 -27.23 -14.24 5.64
CA ASP A 29 -28.57 -13.82 6.04
C ASP A 29 -29.26 -13.11 4.89
N ASP A 30 -30.01 -13.86 4.07
CA ASP A 30 -30.68 -13.34 2.88
C ASP A 30 -31.86 -12.41 3.19
N SER A 31 -32.19 -12.21 4.47
CA SER A 31 -33.16 -11.21 4.89
C SER A 31 -32.56 -9.81 5.08
N VAL A 32 -31.27 -9.62 4.81
CA VAL A 32 -30.60 -8.32 4.88
C VAL A 32 -29.99 -7.97 3.52
N SER A 33 -30.39 -6.81 3.00
CA SER A 33 -29.84 -6.16 1.81
C SER A 33 -28.98 -4.97 2.23
N ILE A 34 -27.84 -4.77 1.55
CA ILE A 34 -26.92 -3.66 1.83
C ILE A 34 -26.66 -2.94 0.51
N THR A 35 -26.94 -1.64 0.45
CA THR A 35 -26.67 -0.79 -0.70
C THR A 35 -25.70 0.30 -0.31
N LEU A 36 -24.58 0.40 -1.02
CA LEU A 36 -23.59 1.46 -0.87
C LEU A 36 -23.65 2.37 -2.09
N ILE A 37 -24.00 3.64 -1.86
CA ILE A 37 -24.15 4.67 -2.88
C ILE A 37 -22.96 5.64 -2.77
N ASP A 38 -22.26 5.87 -3.88
CA ASP A 38 -21.20 6.88 -3.96
C ASP A 38 -21.21 7.56 -5.33
N ARG A 39 -20.76 8.81 -5.41
CA ARG A 39 -20.67 9.53 -6.69
C ARG A 39 -19.61 8.95 -7.63
N HIS A 40 -18.64 8.22 -7.09
CA HIS A 40 -17.59 7.55 -7.83
C HIS A 40 -17.73 6.03 -7.79
N SER A 41 -17.14 5.34 -8.78
CA SER A 41 -17.06 3.88 -8.79
C SER A 41 -15.85 3.35 -8.01
N TYR A 42 -15.13 4.21 -7.31
CA TYR A 42 -13.89 3.93 -6.58
C TYR A 42 -13.90 4.59 -5.19
N HIS A 43 -13.19 3.98 -4.26
CA HIS A 43 -12.80 4.58 -2.99
C HIS A 43 -11.48 5.33 -3.18
N THR A 44 -11.40 6.57 -2.70
CA THR A 44 -10.17 7.39 -2.77
C THR A 44 -9.39 7.30 -1.47
N MET A 45 -8.09 7.00 -1.57
CA MET A 45 -7.15 7.12 -0.45
C MET A 45 -6.81 8.60 -0.20
N MET A 46 -7.66 9.30 0.55
CA MET A 46 -7.56 10.76 0.73
C MET A 46 -6.25 11.19 1.42
N THR A 47 -5.62 10.30 2.18
CA THR A 47 -4.32 10.55 2.84
C THR A 47 -3.15 10.73 1.87
N GLU A 48 -3.35 10.51 0.57
CA GLU A 48 -2.30 10.58 -0.46
C GLU A 48 -2.59 11.64 -1.54
N LEU A 49 -3.61 12.49 -1.34
CA LEU A 49 -3.95 13.57 -2.28
C LEU A 49 -2.77 14.52 -2.54
N HIS A 50 -1.99 14.84 -1.50
CA HIS A 50 -0.79 15.69 -1.64
C HIS A 50 0.27 15.06 -2.55
N GLU A 51 0.35 13.74 -2.59
CA GLU A 51 1.29 13.01 -3.43
C GLU A 51 0.90 13.08 -4.91
N VAL A 52 -0.41 12.98 -5.21
CA VAL A 52 -0.95 13.19 -6.57
C VAL A 52 -0.81 14.65 -6.99
N ALA A 53 -1.18 15.59 -6.12
CA ALA A 53 -1.11 17.03 -6.39
C ALA A 53 0.30 17.50 -6.75
N ALA A 54 1.31 16.89 -6.12
CA ALA A 54 2.71 17.17 -6.38
C ALA A 54 3.40 16.14 -7.30
N HIS A 55 2.63 15.34 -8.04
CA HIS A 55 3.10 14.40 -9.06
C HIS A 55 4.21 13.45 -8.57
N ARG A 56 4.09 12.96 -7.33
CA ARG A 56 4.90 11.83 -6.83
C ARG A 56 4.36 10.51 -7.34
N VAL A 57 3.05 10.32 -7.21
CA VAL A 57 2.31 9.18 -7.74
C VAL A 57 1.35 9.60 -8.84
N GLU A 58 0.92 8.63 -9.65
CA GLU A 58 -0.10 8.87 -10.67
C GLU A 58 -1.51 8.86 -10.04
N PRO A 59 -2.50 9.53 -10.64
CA PRO A 59 -3.83 9.68 -10.03
C PRO A 59 -4.56 8.36 -9.79
N ASP A 60 -4.28 7.31 -10.57
CA ASP A 60 -4.88 5.98 -10.42
C ASP A 60 -4.32 5.20 -9.23
N ALA A 61 -3.15 5.59 -8.68
CA ALA A 61 -2.52 4.92 -7.55
C ALA A 61 -3.36 4.97 -6.26
N ILE A 62 -4.19 6.01 -6.12
CA ILE A 62 -5.02 6.25 -4.94
C ILE A 62 -6.51 5.91 -5.14
N GLN A 63 -6.86 5.33 -6.30
CA GLN A 63 -8.23 4.95 -6.65
C GLN A 63 -8.45 3.44 -6.50
N PHE A 64 -9.27 3.03 -5.55
CA PHE A 64 -9.59 1.63 -5.30
C PHE A 64 -11.00 1.30 -5.79
N ASP A 65 -11.10 0.65 -6.95
CA ASP A 65 -12.35 0.19 -7.54
C ASP A 65 -13.25 -0.55 -6.52
N LEU A 66 -14.44 0.02 -6.28
CA LEU A 66 -15.39 -0.48 -5.28
C LEU A 66 -15.91 -1.86 -5.66
N ARG A 67 -16.10 -2.13 -6.96
CA ARG A 67 -16.58 -3.44 -7.42
C ARG A 67 -15.60 -4.51 -7.02
N LYS A 68 -14.30 -4.33 -7.28
CA LYS A 68 -13.25 -5.25 -6.86
C LYS A 68 -13.20 -5.42 -5.34
N LEU A 69 -13.41 -4.32 -4.61
CA LEU A 69 -13.43 -4.34 -3.15
C LEU A 69 -14.61 -5.15 -2.59
N PHE A 70 -15.78 -5.09 -3.22
CA PHE A 70 -17.03 -5.69 -2.72
C PHE A 70 -17.54 -6.91 -3.51
N ASN A 71 -16.86 -7.36 -4.56
CA ASN A 71 -17.31 -8.42 -5.49
C ASN A 71 -17.68 -9.77 -4.83
N ARG A 72 -17.19 -10.04 -3.62
CA ARG A 72 -17.48 -11.26 -2.83
C ARG A 72 -18.34 -11.03 -1.61
N THR A 73 -18.93 -9.86 -1.56
CA THR A 73 -19.85 -9.44 -0.52
C THR A 73 -21.24 -9.36 -1.11
N LYS A 74 -22.23 -9.20 -0.24
CA LYS A 74 -23.62 -8.95 -0.64
C LYS A 74 -23.96 -7.47 -0.81
N VAL A 75 -22.93 -6.61 -0.82
CA VAL A 75 -23.12 -5.17 -0.97
C VAL A 75 -23.46 -4.86 -2.42
N ASN A 76 -24.63 -4.28 -2.64
CA ASN A 76 -25.04 -3.69 -3.90
C ASN A 76 -24.36 -2.32 -4.03
N LEU A 77 -23.64 -2.10 -5.12
CA LEU A 77 -22.95 -0.83 -5.38
C LEU A 77 -23.79 0.01 -6.33
N VAL A 78 -23.96 1.28 -5.99
CA VAL A 78 -24.65 2.27 -6.81
C VAL A 78 -23.69 3.44 -7.00
N THR A 79 -23.36 3.74 -8.26
CA THR A 79 -22.61 4.95 -8.61
C THR A 79 -23.59 6.01 -9.06
N ASP A 80 -23.93 6.94 -8.17
CA ASP A 80 -24.94 7.98 -8.40
C ASP A 80 -24.79 9.13 -7.38
N ASN A 81 -25.28 10.31 -7.71
CA ASN A 81 -25.31 11.44 -6.78
C ASN A 81 -26.61 11.42 -5.97
N VAL A 82 -26.50 11.48 -4.64
CA VAL A 82 -27.67 11.65 -3.76
C VAL A 82 -28.11 13.11 -3.80
N THR A 83 -29.40 13.34 -4.01
CA THR A 83 -29.99 14.68 -4.09
C THR A 83 -30.91 15.00 -2.93
N LYS A 84 -31.53 13.99 -2.30
CA LYS A 84 -32.41 14.17 -1.16
C LYS A 84 -32.46 12.90 -0.30
N VAL A 85 -32.53 13.08 1.02
CA VAL A 85 -32.96 12.03 1.96
C VAL A 85 -34.37 12.37 2.47
N ASP A 86 -35.30 11.45 2.31
CA ASP A 86 -36.68 11.59 2.76
C ASP A 86 -36.90 10.68 3.98
N HIS A 87 -36.89 11.28 5.17
CA HIS A 87 -36.98 10.55 6.44
C HIS A 87 -38.39 10.02 6.74
N ASP A 88 -39.43 10.70 6.25
CA ASP A 88 -40.83 10.30 6.44
C ASP A 88 -41.16 9.02 5.67
N SER A 89 -40.78 8.98 4.38
CA SER A 89 -41.00 7.82 3.52
C SER A 89 -39.87 6.79 3.60
N LYS A 90 -38.77 7.11 4.32
CA LYS A 90 -37.53 6.33 4.42
C LYS A 90 -36.94 5.97 3.05
N VAL A 91 -36.72 7.00 2.22
CA VAL A 91 -36.19 6.87 0.87
C VAL A 91 -34.99 7.79 0.65
N VAL A 92 -33.90 7.25 0.09
CA VAL A 92 -32.80 8.02 -0.48
C VAL A 92 -33.08 8.24 -1.97
N VAL A 93 -33.11 9.51 -2.38
CA VAL A 93 -33.31 9.91 -3.78
C VAL A 93 -31.98 10.29 -4.38
N THR A 94 -31.67 9.70 -5.52
CA THR A 94 -30.49 10.02 -6.33
C THR A 94 -30.91 10.67 -7.64
N GLU A 95 -29.95 11.14 -8.44
CA GLU A 95 -30.23 11.69 -9.78
C GLU A 95 -30.95 10.67 -10.68
N ASN A 96 -30.60 9.38 -10.55
CA ASN A 96 -31.06 8.33 -11.46
C ASN A 96 -31.92 7.25 -10.79
N GLY A 97 -32.29 7.40 -9.51
CA GLY A 97 -32.95 6.34 -8.76
C GLY A 97 -33.55 6.73 -7.40
N LYS A 98 -34.16 5.74 -6.76
CA LYS A 98 -34.72 5.81 -5.40
C LYS A 98 -34.44 4.51 -4.68
N PHE A 99 -34.02 4.61 -3.42
CA PHE A 99 -33.62 3.47 -2.60
C PHE A 99 -34.31 3.55 -1.23
N ASN A 100 -35.16 2.59 -0.93
CA ASN A 100 -35.79 2.49 0.40
C ASN A 100 -34.76 2.02 1.43
N TYR A 101 -34.95 2.42 2.69
CA TYR A 101 -34.11 1.96 3.79
C TYR A 101 -34.91 1.65 5.06
N ASP A 102 -34.49 0.64 5.81
CA ASP A 102 -34.81 0.46 7.22
C ASP A 102 -33.76 1.13 8.12
N HIS A 103 -32.50 1.12 7.68
CA HIS A 103 -31.36 1.78 8.33
C HIS A 103 -30.56 2.58 7.31
N LEU A 104 -30.18 3.81 7.68
CA LEU A 104 -29.41 4.71 6.83
C LEU A 104 -28.07 5.05 7.52
N ILE A 105 -26.98 5.04 6.76
CA ILE A 105 -25.68 5.56 7.20
C ILE A 105 -25.27 6.72 6.28
N LEU A 106 -25.05 7.90 6.86
CA LEU A 106 -24.53 9.09 6.21
C LEU A 106 -23.01 9.19 6.45
N GLY A 107 -22.22 8.96 5.39
CA GLY A 107 -20.76 8.96 5.42
C GLY A 107 -20.13 9.77 4.27
N MET A 108 -20.74 10.90 3.94
CA MET A 108 -20.37 11.77 2.80
C MET A 108 -19.10 12.61 2.99
N GLY A 109 -18.43 12.46 4.14
CA GLY A 109 -17.18 13.15 4.44
C GLY A 109 -17.34 14.66 4.71
N GLY A 110 -16.22 15.38 4.64
CA GLY A 110 -16.16 16.83 4.74
C GLY A 110 -15.87 17.50 3.39
N GLU A 111 -15.78 18.82 3.42
CA GLU A 111 -15.30 19.67 2.33
C GLU A 111 -14.41 20.79 2.88
N PRO A 112 -13.62 21.48 2.04
CA PRO A 112 -12.81 22.62 2.45
C PRO A 112 -13.65 23.73 3.11
N ASN A 113 -13.10 24.34 4.16
CA ASN A 113 -13.70 25.50 4.81
C ASN A 113 -12.89 26.76 4.47
N ASP A 114 -13.51 27.69 3.73
CA ASP A 114 -12.91 28.98 3.37
C ASP A 114 -13.05 30.06 4.47
N PHE A 115 -13.81 29.76 5.53
CA PHE A 115 -14.18 30.68 6.61
C PHE A 115 -14.84 31.98 6.14
N GLY A 116 -15.42 32.00 4.94
CA GLY A 116 -15.98 33.19 4.31
C GLY A 116 -14.91 34.20 3.86
N THR A 117 -13.65 33.77 3.73
CA THR A 117 -12.55 34.64 3.27
C THR A 117 -12.77 35.00 1.79
N PRO A 118 -12.91 36.30 1.44
CA PRO A 118 -13.22 36.71 0.07
C PRO A 118 -12.20 36.18 -0.95
N GLY A 119 -12.71 35.65 -2.06
CA GLY A 119 -11.91 35.22 -3.21
C GLY A 119 -11.31 33.81 -3.11
N VAL A 120 -11.44 33.12 -1.97
CA VAL A 120 -10.93 31.74 -1.82
C VAL A 120 -11.62 30.80 -2.80
N GLY A 121 -12.95 30.82 -2.88
CA GLY A 121 -13.72 29.95 -3.78
C GLY A 121 -13.42 30.18 -5.27
N GLU A 122 -13.08 31.42 -5.63
CA GLU A 122 -12.86 31.83 -7.03
C GLU A 122 -11.40 31.66 -7.48
N HIS A 123 -10.44 31.85 -6.58
CA HIS A 123 -9.03 32.01 -6.94
C HIS A 123 -8.08 31.02 -6.26
N ALA A 124 -8.52 30.32 -5.20
CA ALA A 124 -7.70 29.29 -4.56
C ALA A 124 -7.97 27.88 -5.12
N PHE A 125 -6.99 27.02 -4.96
CA PHE A 125 -7.12 25.59 -5.13
C PHE A 125 -7.34 24.95 -3.78
N THR A 126 -8.19 23.93 -3.72
CA THR A 126 -8.36 23.08 -2.54
C THR A 126 -7.57 21.79 -2.72
N LEU A 127 -7.49 20.98 -1.67
CA LEU A 127 -6.90 19.65 -1.73
C LEU A 127 -7.69 18.69 -0.85
N TRP A 128 -8.92 18.40 -1.27
CA TRP A 128 -9.83 17.55 -0.50
C TRP A 128 -10.50 16.44 -1.32
N SER A 129 -10.40 16.51 -2.64
CA SER A 129 -10.87 15.50 -3.56
C SER A 129 -9.77 15.00 -4.49
N TRP A 130 -10.01 13.88 -5.17
CA TRP A 130 -9.11 13.39 -6.22
C TRP A 130 -9.02 14.41 -7.37
N GLU A 131 -10.16 15.00 -7.72
CA GLU A 131 -10.31 16.03 -8.76
C GLU A 131 -9.48 17.27 -8.42
N ASP A 132 -9.51 17.70 -7.14
CA ASP A 132 -8.70 18.82 -6.65
C ASP A 132 -7.21 18.56 -6.83
N ALA A 133 -6.74 17.37 -6.46
CA ALA A 133 -5.34 17.01 -6.57
C ALA A 133 -4.87 17.02 -8.05
N VAL A 134 -5.67 16.46 -8.96
CA VAL A 134 -5.39 16.48 -10.39
C VAL A 134 -5.41 17.91 -10.94
N LYS A 135 -6.42 18.71 -10.59
CA LYS A 135 -6.56 20.10 -11.01
C LYS A 135 -5.37 20.95 -10.56
N LEU A 136 -4.95 20.81 -9.29
CA LEU A 136 -3.80 21.52 -8.74
C LEU A 136 -2.49 21.10 -9.43
N ARG A 137 -2.27 19.79 -9.63
CA ARG A 137 -1.11 19.27 -10.37
C ARG A 137 -1.01 19.88 -11.76
N GLU A 138 -2.10 19.80 -12.54
CA GLU A 138 -2.14 20.34 -13.90
C GLU A 138 -1.89 21.84 -13.93
N HIS A 139 -2.48 22.58 -13.00
CA HIS A 139 -2.28 24.02 -12.88
C HIS A 139 -0.83 24.38 -12.61
N ILE A 140 -0.17 23.70 -11.67
CA ILE A 140 1.23 23.92 -11.35
C ILE A 140 2.11 23.64 -12.58
N GLU A 141 1.92 22.51 -13.25
CA GLU A 141 2.69 22.16 -14.46
C GLU A 141 2.52 23.19 -15.58
N LYS A 142 1.27 23.60 -15.86
CA LYS A 142 0.95 24.63 -16.87
C LYS A 142 1.52 25.99 -16.49
N THR A 143 1.44 26.37 -15.21
CA THR A 143 1.92 27.66 -14.72
C THR A 143 3.44 27.77 -14.81
N VAL A 144 4.18 26.73 -14.39
CA VAL A 144 5.65 26.70 -14.53
C VAL A 144 6.08 26.72 -15.99
N ALA A 145 5.41 25.94 -16.85
CA ALA A 145 5.71 25.92 -18.29
C ALA A 145 5.49 27.29 -18.94
N LYS A 146 4.41 27.99 -18.57
CA LYS A 146 4.14 29.34 -19.05
C LYS A 146 5.15 30.34 -18.49
N ALA A 147 5.49 30.28 -17.21
CA ALA A 147 6.47 31.16 -16.56
C ALA A 147 7.85 31.08 -17.23
N ALA A 148 8.25 29.90 -17.72
CA ALA A 148 9.50 29.72 -18.46
C ALA A 148 9.57 30.53 -19.78
N THR A 149 8.43 31.02 -20.29
CA THR A 149 8.35 31.85 -21.50
C THR A 149 8.13 33.34 -21.23
N VAL A 150 7.93 33.73 -19.96
CA VAL A 150 7.68 35.12 -19.57
C VAL A 150 9.00 35.86 -19.37
N HIS A 151 9.12 37.03 -19.99
CA HIS A 151 10.31 37.89 -19.90
C HIS A 151 10.23 38.96 -18.81
N ASP A 152 9.03 39.29 -18.32
CA ASP A 152 8.87 40.21 -17.19
C ASP A 152 9.17 39.47 -15.89
N ASP A 153 10.25 39.88 -15.20
CA ASP A 153 10.77 39.17 -14.03
C ASP A 153 9.76 39.14 -12.87
N ALA A 154 9.02 40.24 -12.64
CA ALA A 154 8.02 40.31 -11.58
C ALA A 154 6.85 39.35 -11.82
N THR A 155 6.29 39.34 -13.02
CA THR A 155 5.23 38.42 -13.41
C THR A 155 5.73 36.97 -13.39
N ARG A 156 6.92 36.72 -13.93
CA ARG A 156 7.54 35.39 -13.90
C ARG A 156 7.70 34.88 -12.47
N GLN A 157 8.20 35.72 -11.56
CA GLN A 157 8.40 35.35 -10.16
C GLN A 157 7.08 35.10 -9.43
N ALA A 158 6.03 35.90 -9.70
CA ALA A 158 4.69 35.65 -9.15
C ALA A 158 4.13 34.30 -9.62
N MET A 159 4.35 33.92 -10.88
CA MET A 159 3.92 32.62 -11.40
C MET A 159 4.70 31.45 -10.78
N LEU A 160 5.97 31.65 -10.44
CA LEU A 160 6.84 30.63 -9.81
C LEU A 160 6.77 30.65 -8.27
N THR A 161 5.90 31.48 -7.70
CA THR A 161 5.64 31.53 -6.26
C THR A 161 4.39 30.73 -5.95
N PHE A 162 4.53 29.67 -5.15
CA PHE A 162 3.42 28.81 -4.71
C PHE A 162 3.12 29.10 -3.24
N ALA A 163 1.90 29.53 -2.95
CA ALA A 163 1.43 29.79 -1.60
C ALA A 163 0.56 28.63 -1.11
N ILE A 164 0.81 28.18 0.12
CA ILE A 164 0.02 27.15 0.80
C ILE A 164 -0.54 27.79 2.07
N CYS A 165 -1.85 27.94 2.15
CA CYS A 165 -2.52 28.44 3.35
C CYS A 165 -2.86 27.28 4.28
N GLY A 166 -2.50 27.43 5.55
CA GLY A 166 -2.68 26.42 6.59
C GLY A 166 -1.45 25.55 6.77
N SER A 167 -1.05 25.37 8.02
CA SER A 167 0.10 24.55 8.43
C SER A 167 -0.31 23.30 9.21
N GLY A 168 -1.53 22.82 8.98
CA GLY A 168 -1.98 21.51 9.41
C GLY A 168 -1.37 20.38 8.57
N PHE A 169 -1.86 19.15 8.75
CA PHE A 169 -1.33 17.97 8.05
C PHE A 169 -1.27 18.17 6.54
N THR A 170 -2.41 18.44 5.89
CA THR A 170 -2.50 18.57 4.43
C THR A 170 -1.55 19.64 3.86
N GLY A 171 -1.48 20.81 4.50
CA GLY A 171 -0.64 21.92 4.03
C GLY A 171 0.85 21.61 4.12
N ILE A 172 1.30 21.05 5.25
CA ILE A 172 2.71 20.68 5.43
C ILE A 172 3.10 19.49 4.55
N GLU A 173 2.21 18.51 4.37
CA GLU A 173 2.45 17.38 3.47
C GLU A 173 2.58 17.84 2.02
N LEU A 174 1.68 18.72 1.55
CA LEU A 174 1.78 19.34 0.23
C LEU A 174 3.07 20.14 0.08
N ALA A 175 3.44 20.98 1.07
CA ALA A 175 4.69 21.74 1.06
C ALA A 175 5.91 20.80 0.96
N GLY A 176 5.89 19.71 1.72
CA GLY A 176 6.89 18.66 1.70
C GLY A 176 7.08 18.02 0.33
N GLU A 177 5.97 17.69 -0.34
CA GLU A 177 6.03 17.15 -1.69
C GLU A 177 6.51 18.18 -2.72
N MET A 178 6.11 19.45 -2.57
CA MET A 178 6.56 20.54 -3.43
C MET A 178 8.08 20.77 -3.32
N ILE A 179 8.68 20.62 -2.13
CA ILE A 179 10.15 20.68 -1.94
C ILE A 179 10.85 19.68 -2.86
N GLU A 180 10.35 18.44 -2.94
CA GLU A 180 10.96 17.41 -3.79
C GLU A 180 10.62 17.58 -5.27
N TRP A 181 9.43 18.10 -5.58
CA TRP A 181 8.97 18.28 -6.96
C TRP A 181 9.64 19.46 -7.66
N ARG A 182 10.01 20.51 -6.90
CA ARG A 182 10.67 21.74 -7.37
C ARG A 182 11.80 21.47 -8.37
N GLU A 183 12.73 20.58 -8.01
CA GLU A 183 13.88 20.20 -8.85
C GLU A 183 13.46 19.63 -10.20
N ARG A 184 12.43 18.77 -10.21
CA ARG A 184 11.92 18.15 -11.44
C ARG A 184 11.15 19.15 -12.29
N LEU A 185 10.31 19.97 -11.66
CA LEU A 185 9.56 21.04 -12.34
C LEU A 185 10.52 21.99 -13.06
N ALA A 186 11.56 22.43 -12.36
CA ALA A 186 12.58 23.32 -12.91
C ALA A 186 13.34 22.67 -14.07
N LYS A 187 13.82 21.44 -13.88
CA LYS A 187 14.52 20.67 -14.93
C LYS A 187 13.66 20.48 -16.19
N ASN A 188 12.39 20.11 -16.04
CA ASN A 188 11.49 19.88 -17.17
C ASN A 188 11.21 21.14 -17.98
N ASN A 189 11.22 22.30 -17.32
CA ASN A 189 10.93 23.59 -17.93
C ASN A 189 12.19 24.43 -18.21
N LYS A 190 13.38 23.88 -17.94
CA LYS A 190 14.69 24.52 -18.17
C LYS A 190 14.86 25.86 -17.44
N ILE A 191 14.33 25.96 -16.22
CA ILE A 191 14.52 27.11 -15.31
C ILE A 191 15.38 26.71 -14.11
N ASP A 192 15.81 27.68 -13.31
CA ASP A 192 16.55 27.41 -12.08
C ASP A 192 15.57 26.94 -10.98
N PRO A 193 15.86 25.86 -10.23
CA PRO A 193 15.03 25.46 -9.10
C PRO A 193 14.89 26.54 -8.02
N GLU A 194 15.86 27.45 -7.88
CA GLU A 194 15.80 28.54 -6.90
C GLU A 194 14.86 29.68 -7.33
N ASP A 195 14.42 29.73 -8.59
CA ASP A 195 13.36 30.65 -9.02
C ASP A 195 12.00 30.29 -8.37
N ILE A 196 11.80 29.02 -8.04
CA ILE A 196 10.55 28.51 -7.47
C ILE A 196 10.52 28.78 -5.96
N THR A 197 9.62 29.67 -5.54
CA THR A 197 9.43 30.01 -4.13
C THR A 197 8.22 29.28 -3.54
N LEU A 198 8.39 28.68 -2.36
CA LEU A 198 7.32 28.03 -1.61
C LEU A 198 7.01 28.83 -0.34
N TYR A 199 5.75 29.21 -0.15
CA TYR A 199 5.24 29.81 1.08
C TYR A 199 4.31 28.86 1.81
N VAL A 200 4.49 28.75 3.13
CA VAL A 200 3.47 28.23 4.06
C VAL A 200 2.99 29.40 4.89
N ILE A 201 1.70 29.70 4.83
CA ILE A 201 1.06 30.86 5.45
C ILE A 201 0.11 30.35 6.54
N GLU A 202 0.39 30.73 7.78
CA GLU A 202 -0.35 30.30 8.96
C GLU A 202 -0.86 31.50 9.75
N ALA A 203 -2.13 31.45 10.14
CA ALA A 203 -2.75 32.49 10.95
C ALA A 203 -2.31 32.42 12.42
N ALA A 204 -2.01 31.21 12.91
CA ALA A 204 -1.50 30.96 14.24
C ALA A 204 -0.01 31.35 14.41
N PRO A 205 0.47 31.53 15.65
CA PRO A 205 1.88 31.82 15.94
C PRO A 205 2.82 30.62 15.71
N THR A 206 2.28 29.41 15.56
CA THR A 206 3.02 28.16 15.42
C THR A 206 2.38 27.24 14.40
N ILE A 207 3.20 26.36 13.79
CA ILE A 207 2.75 25.36 12.81
C ILE A 207 2.49 24.00 13.44
N LEU A 208 1.72 23.13 12.77
CA LEU A 208 1.44 21.75 13.21
C LEU A 208 1.01 21.68 14.69
N ASN A 209 0.02 22.49 15.08
CA ASN A 209 -0.40 22.66 16.48
C ASN A 209 -1.02 21.40 17.11
N MET A 210 -1.27 20.37 16.30
CA MET A 210 -1.72 19.05 16.72
C MET A 210 -0.59 18.10 17.11
N LEU A 211 0.68 18.47 16.84
CA LEU A 211 1.84 17.72 17.27
C LEU A 211 2.41 18.32 18.55
N GLU A 212 3.15 17.50 19.30
CA GLU A 212 4.04 18.03 20.32
C GLU A 212 5.07 19.00 19.71
N ARG A 213 5.40 20.03 20.49
CA ARG A 213 6.18 21.16 20.00
C ARG A 213 7.53 20.72 19.45
N LYS A 214 8.18 19.78 20.13
CA LYS A 214 9.46 19.18 19.73
C LYS A 214 9.43 18.56 18.33
N ASP A 215 8.33 17.94 17.92
CA ASP A 215 8.24 17.30 16.61
C ASP A 215 7.86 18.29 15.51
N ALA A 216 6.95 19.20 15.80
CA ALA A 216 6.63 20.28 14.87
C ALA A 216 7.84 21.19 14.60
N ASP A 217 8.68 21.47 15.59
CA ASP A 217 9.91 22.27 15.43
C ASP A 217 10.95 21.58 14.53
N LYS A 218 11.00 20.24 14.52
CA LYS A 218 11.84 19.48 13.57
C LYS A 218 11.33 19.61 12.13
N ALA A 219 10.00 19.57 11.94
CA ALA A 219 9.38 19.79 10.63
C ALA A 219 9.65 21.22 10.14
N GLU A 220 9.48 22.22 11.00
CA GLU A 220 9.81 23.62 10.71
C GLU A 220 11.28 23.78 10.29
N ALA A 221 12.21 23.25 11.09
CA ALA A 221 13.64 23.31 10.79
C ALA A 221 14.00 22.63 9.46
N TYR A 222 13.34 21.51 9.14
CA TYR A 222 13.52 20.83 7.85
C TYR A 222 13.04 21.70 6.68
N MET A 223 11.84 22.28 6.77
CA MET A 223 11.29 23.15 5.73
C MET A 223 12.12 24.41 5.51
N LEU A 224 12.54 25.08 6.59
CA LEU A 224 13.42 26.26 6.50
C LEU A 224 14.76 25.92 5.84
N LYS A 225 15.36 24.77 6.22
CA LYS A 225 16.59 24.27 5.58
C LYS A 225 16.40 23.97 4.08
N LYS A 226 15.17 23.70 3.65
CA LYS A 226 14.79 23.45 2.26
C LYS A 226 14.33 24.69 1.51
N GLY A 227 14.44 25.88 2.11
CA GLY A 227 14.11 27.15 1.46
C GLY A 227 12.63 27.48 1.44
N VAL A 228 11.79 26.77 2.19
CA VAL A 228 10.37 27.15 2.37
C VAL A 228 10.30 28.40 3.25
N LYS A 229 9.51 29.38 2.82
CA LYS A 229 9.21 30.59 3.59
C LYS A 229 7.97 30.34 4.43
N ILE A 230 8.12 30.34 5.76
CA ILE A 230 7.02 30.09 6.68
C ILE A 230 6.61 31.43 7.30
N LEU A 231 5.39 31.87 7.01
CA LEU A 231 4.79 33.08 7.55
C LEU A 231 3.80 32.68 8.64
N LYS A 232 4.13 33.02 9.89
CA LYS A 232 3.30 32.78 11.07
C LYS A 232 2.63 34.10 11.46
N ASP A 233 1.58 34.04 12.28
CA ASP A 233 0.78 35.23 12.65
C ASP A 233 0.31 36.02 11.41
N SER A 234 0.07 35.32 10.30
CA SER A 234 -0.12 35.90 8.97
C SER A 234 -1.47 35.48 8.38
N PRO A 235 -2.61 35.85 9.00
CA PRO A 235 -3.92 35.48 8.47
C PRO A 235 -4.16 36.14 7.12
N ILE A 236 -4.59 35.33 6.15
CA ILE A 236 -5.06 35.78 4.83
C ILE A 236 -6.44 36.41 5.01
N VAL A 237 -6.66 37.59 4.41
CA VAL A 237 -7.94 38.32 4.49
C VAL A 237 -8.65 38.44 3.14
N GLU A 238 -7.93 38.28 2.04
CA GLU A 238 -8.49 38.28 0.69
C GLU A 238 -7.56 37.52 -0.25
N VAL A 239 -8.13 36.75 -1.17
CA VAL A 239 -7.40 36.09 -2.26
C VAL A 239 -7.86 36.72 -3.58
N LYS A 240 -6.92 37.17 -4.40
CA LYS A 240 -7.20 37.68 -5.75
C LYS A 240 -6.57 36.75 -6.77
N GLU A 241 -6.87 36.97 -8.05
CA GLU A 241 -6.39 36.13 -9.16
C GLU A 241 -4.85 35.96 -9.20
N LYS A 242 -4.09 36.97 -8.77
CA LYS A 242 -2.61 37.01 -8.89
C LYS A 242 -1.88 37.43 -7.62
N GLU A 243 -2.59 37.56 -6.51
CA GLU A 243 -2.00 37.97 -5.23
C GLU A 243 -2.85 37.51 -4.05
N VAL A 244 -2.20 37.34 -2.90
CA VAL A 244 -2.83 37.04 -1.62
C VAL A 244 -2.58 38.20 -0.67
N LEU A 245 -3.64 38.72 -0.06
CA LEU A 245 -3.57 39.82 0.90
C LEU A 245 -3.58 39.30 2.34
N LEU A 246 -2.57 39.68 3.12
CA LEU A 246 -2.48 39.39 4.54
C LEU A 246 -3.11 40.50 5.37
N LYS A 247 -3.55 40.18 6.59
CA LYS A 247 -4.09 41.16 7.55
C LYS A 247 -3.11 42.29 7.91
N SER A 248 -1.80 42.04 7.78
CA SER A 248 -0.75 43.05 7.98
C SER A 248 -0.76 44.15 6.91
N GLY A 249 -1.47 43.94 5.79
CA GLY A 249 -1.40 44.77 4.59
C GLY A 249 -0.33 44.32 3.60
N GLU A 250 0.48 43.31 3.93
CA GLU A 250 1.43 42.69 3.01
C GLU A 250 0.69 41.88 1.94
N THR A 251 1.17 41.97 0.70
CA THR A 251 0.67 41.21 -0.45
C THR A 251 1.72 40.22 -0.93
N ILE A 252 1.32 38.98 -1.17
CA ILE A 252 2.17 37.94 -1.76
C ILE A 252 1.73 37.74 -3.21
N PRO A 253 2.52 38.16 -4.21
CA PRO A 253 2.23 37.89 -5.61
C PRO A 253 2.31 36.39 -5.88
N THR A 254 1.22 35.79 -6.32
CA THR A 254 1.16 34.37 -6.65
C THR A 254 0.00 34.07 -7.58
N HIS A 255 0.22 33.18 -8.53
CA HIS A 255 -0.84 32.61 -9.38
C HIS A 255 -1.38 31.28 -8.84
N THR A 256 -0.87 30.81 -7.70
CA THR A 256 -1.20 29.50 -7.14
C THR A 256 -1.27 29.57 -5.63
N LEU A 257 -2.48 29.65 -5.10
CA LEU A 257 -2.77 29.46 -3.67
C LEU A 257 -3.44 28.09 -3.47
N ALA A 258 -2.84 27.21 -2.68
CA ALA A 258 -3.49 26.00 -2.17
C ALA A 258 -4.05 26.26 -0.75
N TRP A 259 -5.37 26.19 -0.60
CA TRP A 259 -6.07 26.38 0.65
C TRP A 259 -6.26 25.07 1.41
N THR A 260 -5.63 24.96 2.57
CA THR A 260 -5.63 23.75 3.43
C THR A 260 -5.93 24.08 4.90
N ALA A 261 -6.46 25.27 5.19
CA ALA A 261 -6.57 25.82 6.54
C ALA A 261 -7.76 25.31 7.36
N GLY A 262 -8.65 24.51 6.77
CA GLY A 262 -9.78 23.96 7.50
C GLY A 262 -10.72 23.14 6.65
N VAL A 263 -11.54 22.36 7.35
CA VAL A 263 -12.54 21.47 6.77
C VAL A 263 -13.85 21.67 7.53
N LYS A 264 -14.96 21.48 6.83
CA LYS A 264 -16.32 21.50 7.38
C LYS A 264 -17.05 20.26 6.87
N ALA A 265 -18.23 19.98 7.43
CA ALA A 265 -19.08 18.93 6.89
C ALA A 265 -19.47 19.23 5.44
N ASN A 266 -19.75 18.17 4.68
CA ASN A 266 -20.21 18.29 3.29
C ASN A 266 -21.54 19.06 3.23
N SER A 267 -21.56 20.14 2.44
CA SER A 267 -22.71 21.04 2.32
C SER A 267 -23.94 20.38 1.68
N ASP A 268 -23.79 19.29 0.95
CA ASP A 268 -24.90 18.49 0.40
C ASP A 268 -25.86 17.97 1.49
N THR A 269 -25.43 17.98 2.76
CA THR A 269 -26.22 17.50 3.91
C THR A 269 -26.99 18.58 4.66
N GLU A 270 -26.83 19.86 4.30
CA GLU A 270 -27.53 20.98 4.95
C GLU A 270 -29.06 20.82 4.89
N ASP A 271 -29.57 20.27 3.78
CA ASP A 271 -31.01 20.06 3.54
C ASP A 271 -31.54 18.72 4.08
N TYR A 272 -30.73 17.93 4.80
CA TYR A 272 -31.17 16.62 5.31
C TYR A 272 -31.93 16.74 6.64
N GLY A 273 -32.15 17.96 7.14
CA GLY A 273 -33.07 18.22 8.25
C GLY A 273 -32.61 17.71 9.61
N MET A 274 -31.29 17.60 9.82
CA MET A 274 -30.65 17.23 11.09
C MET A 274 -30.01 18.45 11.76
N GLU A 275 -29.90 18.46 13.09
CA GLU A 275 -29.28 19.58 13.79
C GLU A 275 -27.77 19.63 13.52
N THR A 276 -27.29 20.78 13.06
CA THR A 276 -25.88 21.03 12.80
C THR A 276 -25.18 21.61 14.04
N ALA A 277 -23.92 21.27 14.21
CA ALA A 277 -23.00 21.80 15.22
C ALA A 277 -21.83 22.56 14.54
N ARG A 278 -20.71 22.67 15.24
CA ARG A 278 -19.51 23.38 14.75
C ARG A 278 -19.10 22.87 13.36
N ALA A 279 -18.83 23.82 12.45
CA ALA A 279 -18.42 23.56 11.07
C ALA A 279 -19.42 22.70 10.27
N GLY A 280 -20.74 22.86 10.55
CA GLY A 280 -21.82 22.20 9.79
C GLY A 280 -21.98 20.70 10.07
N ARG A 281 -21.20 20.14 11.00
CA ARG A 281 -21.23 18.71 11.33
C ARG A 281 -22.56 18.34 11.99
N LEU A 282 -23.12 17.18 11.68
CA LEU A 282 -24.43 16.75 12.17
C LEU A 282 -24.31 16.12 13.55
N LYS A 283 -25.14 16.54 14.51
CA LYS A 283 -25.12 16.00 15.86
C LYS A 283 -25.55 14.53 15.86
N VAL A 284 -24.85 13.73 16.67
CA VAL A 284 -25.20 12.34 16.92
C VAL A 284 -25.03 11.99 18.39
N ASN A 285 -25.78 10.97 18.82
CA ASN A 285 -25.62 10.39 20.14
C ASN A 285 -24.38 9.46 20.23
N ALA A 286 -24.15 8.88 21.41
CA ALA A 286 -23.01 7.99 21.69
C ALA A 286 -22.95 6.73 20.79
N TYR A 287 -24.04 6.40 20.08
CA TYR A 287 -24.16 5.24 19.20
C TYR A 287 -23.95 5.59 17.72
N MET A 288 -23.58 6.85 17.42
CA MET A 288 -23.47 7.43 16.07
C MET A 288 -24.82 7.55 15.35
N GLU A 289 -25.91 7.62 16.10
CA GLU A 289 -27.27 7.76 15.58
C GLU A 289 -27.72 9.22 15.70
N SER A 290 -28.53 9.65 14.73
CA SER A 290 -29.21 10.96 14.73
C SER A 290 -30.02 11.15 16.00
N GLU A 291 -30.07 12.39 16.50
CA GLU A 291 -30.92 12.74 17.64
C GLU A 291 -32.39 12.98 17.22
N GLU A 292 -32.63 13.16 15.91
CA GLU A 292 -33.91 13.52 15.30
C GLU A 292 -34.60 12.36 14.62
N TYR A 293 -33.85 11.42 14.03
CA TYR A 293 -34.39 10.34 13.22
C TYR A 293 -33.91 8.96 13.69
N ASP A 294 -34.87 8.11 14.02
CA ASP A 294 -34.60 6.71 14.34
C ASP A 294 -33.96 5.99 13.13
N ASN A 295 -32.99 5.12 13.43
CA ASN A 295 -32.29 4.27 12.45
C ASN A 295 -31.44 5.03 11.42
N VAL A 296 -31.18 6.31 11.63
CA VAL A 296 -30.27 7.11 10.82
C VAL A 296 -28.96 7.30 11.59
N TYR A 297 -27.85 6.92 10.98
CA TYR A 297 -26.52 6.98 11.57
C TYR A 297 -25.63 7.94 10.77
N VAL A 298 -24.75 8.68 11.45
CA VAL A 298 -23.80 9.60 10.81
C VAL A 298 -22.38 9.23 11.23
N ILE A 299 -21.46 9.18 10.26
CA ILE A 299 -20.09 8.69 10.48
C ILE A 299 -19.06 9.55 9.75
N GLY A 300 -17.79 9.40 10.14
CA GLY A 300 -16.68 10.17 9.55
C GLY A 300 -16.75 11.66 9.89
N ASP A 301 -16.20 12.47 9.00
CA ASP A 301 -16.07 13.92 9.20
C ASP A 301 -17.41 14.65 9.27
N LEU A 302 -18.50 13.99 8.88
CA LEU A 302 -19.85 14.52 8.93
C LEU A 302 -20.43 14.49 10.36
N ALA A 303 -20.07 13.51 11.18
CA ALA A 303 -20.63 13.34 12.52
C ALA A 303 -20.03 14.34 13.50
N TYR A 304 -20.83 14.90 14.41
CA TYR A 304 -20.40 15.66 15.57
C TYR A 304 -20.78 14.92 16.84
N TYR A 305 -19.78 14.47 17.59
CA TYR A 305 -19.97 13.84 18.89
C TYR A 305 -18.85 14.28 19.83
N GLU A 306 -19.19 14.56 21.08
CA GLU A 306 -18.24 14.91 22.14
C GLU A 306 -18.23 13.81 23.19
N GLU A 307 -17.14 13.05 23.30
CA GLU A 307 -16.92 12.10 24.41
C GLU A 307 -16.70 12.85 25.73
N GLU A 308 -15.99 13.98 25.65
CA GLU A 308 -15.77 14.91 26.74
C GLU A 308 -16.19 16.32 26.30
N PRO A 309 -16.79 17.14 27.18
CA PRO A 309 -17.22 18.48 26.84
C PRO A 309 -16.11 19.32 26.19
N GLY A 310 -16.37 19.84 24.99
CA GLY A 310 -15.43 20.66 24.22
C GLY A 310 -14.38 19.88 23.43
N LYS A 311 -14.42 18.54 23.42
CA LYS A 311 -13.54 17.69 22.62
C LYS A 311 -14.37 16.88 21.61
N PRO A 312 -14.72 17.47 20.46
CA PRO A 312 -15.42 16.74 19.42
C PRO A 312 -14.51 15.68 18.80
N THR A 313 -15.12 14.64 18.21
CA THR A 313 -14.38 13.64 17.43
C THR A 313 -13.51 14.32 16.37
N PRO A 314 -12.21 13.92 16.27
CA PRO A 314 -11.29 14.52 15.31
C PRO A 314 -11.62 14.08 13.88
N GLN A 315 -11.34 14.94 12.90
CA GLN A 315 -11.52 14.66 11.48
C GLN A 315 -10.26 13.99 10.92
N ILE A 316 -10.06 12.72 11.32
CA ILE A 316 -8.93 11.87 10.92
C ILE A 316 -9.45 10.50 10.49
N VAL A 317 -8.64 9.76 9.73
CA VAL A 317 -9.00 8.43 9.23
C VAL A 317 -9.40 7.47 10.35
N GLU A 318 -8.62 7.40 11.44
CA GLU A 318 -8.94 6.48 12.54
C GLU A 318 -10.31 6.76 13.17
N ALA A 319 -10.69 8.03 13.32
CA ALA A 319 -12.01 8.41 13.80
C ALA A 319 -13.10 8.04 12.79
N ALA A 320 -12.86 8.24 11.49
CA ALA A 320 -13.78 7.83 10.44
C ALA A 320 -14.03 6.31 10.45
N GLU A 321 -12.98 5.51 10.60
CA GLU A 321 -13.10 4.06 10.73
C GLU A 321 -13.83 3.63 12.00
N GLN A 322 -13.52 4.24 13.14
CA GLN A 322 -14.12 3.92 14.43
C GLN A 322 -15.61 4.28 14.46
N THR A 323 -15.99 5.46 13.96
CA THR A 323 -17.40 5.88 13.87
C THR A 323 -18.19 4.97 12.91
N GLY A 324 -17.64 4.65 11.73
CA GLY A 324 -18.22 3.66 10.80
C GLY A 324 -18.38 2.27 11.43
N THR A 325 -17.37 1.85 12.19
CA THR A 325 -17.35 0.57 12.92
C THR A 325 -18.40 0.51 14.03
N THR A 326 -18.66 1.64 14.70
CA THR A 326 -19.67 1.78 15.76
C THR A 326 -21.07 1.77 15.18
N ALA A 327 -21.36 2.59 14.15
CA ALA A 327 -22.66 2.58 13.47
C ALA A 327 -23.01 1.17 12.96
N ALA A 328 -22.06 0.48 12.32
CA ALA A 328 -22.26 -0.89 11.86
C ALA A 328 -22.53 -1.88 13.00
N LYS A 329 -21.88 -1.74 14.17
CA LYS A 329 -22.17 -2.59 15.36
C LYS A 329 -23.59 -2.35 15.86
N ASN A 330 -24.03 -1.10 15.88
CA ASN A 330 -25.33 -0.73 16.43
C ASN A 330 -26.49 -1.14 15.53
N ILE A 331 -26.34 -1.03 14.20
CA ILE A 331 -27.30 -1.62 13.24
C ILE A 331 -27.36 -3.14 13.40
N ILE A 332 -26.21 -3.81 13.58
CA ILE A 332 -26.17 -5.26 13.82
C ILE A 332 -26.90 -5.63 15.11
N ALA A 333 -26.66 -4.87 16.18
CA ALA A 333 -27.28 -5.10 17.47
C ALA A 333 -28.79 -4.93 17.38
N GLU A 334 -29.25 -3.86 16.74
CA GLU A 334 -30.67 -3.56 16.55
C GLU A 334 -31.40 -4.66 15.75
N ILE A 335 -30.84 -5.11 14.62
CA ILE A 335 -31.42 -6.19 13.81
C ILE A 335 -31.49 -7.51 14.59
N LYS A 336 -30.58 -7.74 15.55
CA LYS A 336 -30.49 -8.97 16.34
C LYS A 336 -31.17 -8.90 17.70
N GLY A 337 -31.64 -7.73 18.12
CA GLY A 337 -32.11 -7.49 19.48
C GLY A 337 -31.01 -7.59 20.54
N GLU A 338 -29.77 -7.24 20.20
CA GLU A 338 -28.63 -7.12 21.12
C GLU A 338 -28.50 -5.67 21.63
N GLU A 339 -27.72 -5.44 22.70
CA GLU A 339 -27.50 -4.09 23.24
C GLU A 339 -26.59 -3.23 22.33
N LYS A 340 -26.92 -1.94 22.21
CA LYS A 340 -26.10 -0.95 21.48
C LYS A 340 -24.77 -0.71 22.22
N VAL A 341 -23.71 -0.48 21.46
CA VAL A 341 -22.34 -0.24 21.93
C VAL A 341 -21.98 1.22 21.69
N ALA A 342 -21.61 1.93 22.76
CA ALA A 342 -21.16 3.32 22.69
C ALA A 342 -19.82 3.45 21.94
N TYR A 343 -19.63 4.62 21.31
CA TYR A 343 -18.38 5.01 20.70
C TYR A 343 -17.30 5.26 21.76
N GLU A 344 -16.10 4.76 21.51
CA GLU A 344 -14.88 5.05 22.29
C GLU A 344 -13.76 5.43 21.32
N GLY A 345 -13.31 6.67 21.36
CA GLY A 345 -12.24 7.20 20.53
C GLY A 345 -10.87 6.80 21.05
N LYS A 346 -10.17 5.91 20.34
CA LYS A 346 -8.79 5.50 20.68
C LYS A 346 -7.88 5.72 19.47
N TYR A 347 -7.15 6.83 19.49
CA TYR A 347 -6.29 7.24 18.37
C TYR A 347 -4.82 6.90 18.65
N HIS A 348 -4.15 6.24 17.71
CA HIS A 348 -2.84 5.62 17.97
C HIS A 348 -1.65 6.55 17.71
N GLY A 349 -1.88 7.70 17.09
CA GLY A 349 -0.83 8.65 16.80
C GLY A 349 -1.12 9.51 15.57
N VAL A 350 -0.14 10.34 15.25
CA VAL A 350 -0.19 11.31 14.16
C VAL A 350 1.14 11.28 13.42
N MET A 351 1.09 11.28 12.10
CA MET A 351 2.26 11.24 11.22
C MET A 351 2.09 12.30 10.15
N VAL A 352 3.17 13.01 9.84
CA VAL A 352 3.20 14.06 8.84
C VAL A 352 4.42 13.82 7.96
N SER A 353 4.20 13.51 6.68
CA SER A 353 5.31 13.43 5.73
C SER A 353 5.71 14.81 5.25
N LEU A 354 7.00 15.02 5.04
CA LEU A 354 7.57 16.17 4.35
C LEU A 354 8.29 15.68 3.09
N GLY A 355 7.48 15.32 2.09
CA GLY A 355 7.93 14.58 0.92
C GLY A 355 8.21 13.11 1.22
N ALA A 356 8.79 12.40 0.26
CA ALA A 356 9.03 10.96 0.39
C ALA A 356 10.15 10.61 1.38
N ARG A 357 11.04 11.56 1.74
CA ARG A 357 12.30 11.24 2.44
C ARG A 357 12.41 11.74 3.87
N TYR A 358 11.50 12.58 4.32
CA TYR A 358 11.48 13.10 5.69
C TYR A 358 10.04 13.13 6.20
N GLY A 359 9.87 12.95 7.50
CA GLY A 359 8.59 13.08 8.17
C GLY A 359 8.78 13.28 9.67
N VAL A 360 7.69 13.56 10.36
CA VAL A 360 7.60 13.57 11.82
C VAL A 360 6.42 12.73 12.26
N ALA A 361 6.57 11.97 13.33
CA ALA A 361 5.52 11.07 13.80
C ALA A 361 5.57 10.96 15.32
N ASP A 362 4.38 10.94 15.93
CA ASP A 362 4.15 10.52 17.30
C ASP A 362 3.19 9.34 17.24
N VAL A 363 3.68 8.15 17.55
CA VAL A 363 2.89 6.91 17.52
C VAL A 363 3.05 6.20 18.85
N MET A 364 1.95 6.09 19.59
CA MET A 364 1.91 5.48 20.93
C MET A 364 2.97 6.02 21.91
N GLY A 365 3.27 7.32 21.85
CA GLY A 365 4.29 7.97 22.68
C GLY A 365 5.73 7.80 22.19
N MET A 366 5.94 7.21 21.00
CA MET A 366 7.24 7.17 20.34
C MET A 366 7.37 8.31 19.33
N HIS A 367 8.25 9.26 19.64
CA HIS A 367 8.56 10.40 18.77
C HIS A 367 9.63 10.03 17.74
N LEU A 368 9.25 9.95 16.47
CA LEU A 368 10.10 9.59 15.35
C LEU A 368 10.25 10.77 14.38
N SER A 369 11.39 10.82 13.68
CA SER A 369 11.63 11.84 12.65
C SER A 369 12.50 11.32 11.51
N GLY A 370 12.43 11.99 10.37
CA GLY A 370 13.19 11.63 9.17
C GLY A 370 12.70 10.33 8.55
N TRP A 371 13.64 9.46 8.20
CA TRP A 371 13.35 8.22 7.48
C TRP A 371 12.41 7.28 8.26
N PHE A 372 12.63 7.13 9.58
CA PHE A 372 11.81 6.25 10.41
C PHE A 372 10.36 6.70 10.52
N ALA A 373 10.10 8.03 10.56
CA ALA A 373 8.74 8.55 10.57
C ALA A 373 7.98 8.23 9.28
N ASN A 374 8.61 8.43 8.11
CA ASN A 374 8.01 8.06 6.83
C ASN A 374 7.82 6.54 6.70
N PHE A 375 8.78 5.75 7.17
CA PHE A 375 8.61 4.29 7.19
C PHE A 375 7.37 3.88 7.99
N VAL A 376 7.17 4.45 9.19
CA VAL A 376 5.98 4.18 10.01
C VAL A 376 4.70 4.65 9.32
N LYS A 377 4.70 5.82 8.66
CA LYS A 377 3.55 6.27 7.83
C LYS A 377 3.18 5.20 6.80
N HIS A 378 4.15 4.68 6.04
CA HIS A 378 3.85 3.61 5.09
C HIS A 378 3.36 2.33 5.76
N MET A 379 3.84 1.98 6.97
CA MET A 379 3.33 0.81 7.70
C MET A 379 1.88 1.00 8.14
N VAL A 380 1.48 2.20 8.55
CA VAL A 380 0.08 2.51 8.88
C VAL A 380 -0.80 2.47 7.62
N ASN A 381 -0.33 3.02 6.50
CA ASN A 381 -1.01 2.88 5.21
C ASN A 381 -1.14 1.40 4.78
N LEU A 382 -0.12 0.57 5.02
CA LEU A 382 -0.21 -0.88 4.79
C LEU A 382 -1.23 -1.54 5.72
N TYR A 383 -1.28 -1.12 6.99
CA TYR A 383 -2.23 -1.63 7.98
C TYR A 383 -3.69 -1.41 7.54
N TYR A 384 -3.98 -0.25 6.96
CA TYR A 384 -5.30 0.08 6.40
C TYR A 384 -5.85 -0.99 5.44
N PHE A 385 -4.98 -1.56 4.58
CA PHE A 385 -5.42 -2.56 3.61
C PHE A 385 -5.87 -3.89 4.24
N PHE A 386 -5.39 -4.21 5.46
CA PHE A 386 -5.94 -5.33 6.22
C PHE A 386 -7.36 -5.03 6.71
N GLY A 387 -7.65 -3.77 7.10
CA GLY A 387 -8.97 -3.30 7.51
C GLY A 387 -10.03 -3.45 6.42
N ILE A 388 -9.72 -3.00 5.20
CA ILE A 388 -10.63 -3.15 4.04
C ILE A 388 -10.56 -4.55 3.39
N GLY A 389 -9.62 -5.39 3.84
CA GLY A 389 -9.45 -6.78 3.40
C GLY A 389 -9.01 -6.93 1.95
N SER A 390 -8.07 -6.09 1.48
CA SER A 390 -7.58 -6.12 0.10
C SER A 390 -6.06 -6.22 -0.01
N GLY A 391 -5.55 -7.45 -0.10
CA GLY A 391 -4.14 -7.70 -0.39
C GLY A 391 -3.71 -7.23 -1.80
N TYR A 392 -4.66 -7.14 -2.74
CA TYR A 392 -4.38 -6.60 -4.08
C TYR A 392 -4.04 -5.11 -4.03
N TYR A 393 -4.85 -4.29 -3.34
CA TYR A 393 -4.57 -2.87 -3.22
C TYR A 393 -3.36 -2.60 -2.32
N MET A 394 -3.13 -3.42 -1.30
CA MET A 394 -1.89 -3.41 -0.52
C MET A 394 -0.67 -3.60 -1.43
N PHE A 395 -0.68 -4.61 -2.31
CA PHE A 395 0.42 -4.84 -3.23
C PHE A 395 0.56 -3.72 -4.26
N LYS A 396 -0.55 -3.17 -4.77
CA LYS A 396 -0.53 -2.02 -5.67
C LYS A 396 0.11 -0.80 -5.03
N TYR A 397 -0.28 -0.49 -3.79
CA TYR A 397 0.33 0.56 -3.01
C TYR A 397 1.84 0.35 -2.87
N VAL A 398 2.29 -0.88 -2.55
CA VAL A 398 3.72 -1.21 -2.50
C VAL A 398 4.41 -0.98 -3.85
N GLU A 399 3.80 -1.40 -4.95
CA GLU A 399 4.33 -1.14 -6.30
C GLU A 399 4.50 0.36 -6.55
N HIS A 400 3.48 1.17 -6.27
CA HIS A 400 3.48 2.61 -6.54
C HIS A 400 4.45 3.40 -5.64
N GLU A 401 4.54 3.05 -4.36
CA GLU A 401 5.34 3.79 -3.36
C GLU A 401 6.81 3.36 -3.29
N PHE A 402 7.12 2.09 -3.52
CA PHE A 402 8.48 1.58 -3.33
C PHE A 402 9.19 1.26 -4.63
N PHE A 403 8.49 0.71 -5.63
CA PHE A 403 9.13 0.13 -6.81
C PHE A 403 8.98 0.98 -8.07
N HIS A 404 7.86 1.67 -8.25
CA HIS A 404 7.53 2.37 -9.51
C HIS A 404 7.58 3.90 -9.41
N THR A 405 7.84 4.45 -8.23
CA THR A 405 7.95 5.90 -8.03
C THR A 405 9.08 6.49 -8.86
N LYS A 406 8.77 7.54 -9.63
CA LYS A 406 9.73 8.19 -10.52
C LYS A 406 10.69 9.09 -9.72
N ASP A 407 11.81 9.46 -10.34
CA ASP A 407 12.72 10.50 -9.87
C ASP A 407 13.28 10.32 -8.46
N LYS A 408 13.40 9.06 -8.00
CA LYS A 408 13.96 8.70 -6.68
C LYS A 408 13.12 9.26 -5.51
N ARG A 409 11.86 9.60 -5.72
CA ARG A 409 10.94 10.16 -4.70
C ARG A 409 10.27 9.06 -3.89
N ASN A 410 11.08 8.18 -3.31
CA ASN A 410 10.64 7.20 -2.31
C ASN A 410 11.58 7.21 -1.11
N ILE A 411 11.22 6.51 -0.04
CA ILE A 411 12.00 6.47 1.20
C ILE A 411 13.41 5.92 1.00
N PHE A 412 13.62 5.12 -0.05
CA PHE A 412 14.89 4.48 -0.39
C PHE A 412 15.68 5.26 -1.45
N ARG A 413 15.34 6.53 -1.74
CA ARG A 413 16.09 7.40 -2.66
C ARG A 413 16.35 6.78 -4.04
N GLY A 414 15.48 5.87 -4.48
CA GLY A 414 15.54 5.16 -5.76
C GLY A 414 16.43 3.92 -5.83
N PHE A 415 16.91 3.37 -4.71
CA PHE A 415 17.60 2.07 -4.73
C PHE A 415 16.69 0.93 -5.23
N LEU A 416 15.39 1.01 -4.95
CA LEU A 416 14.40 -0.01 -5.33
C LEU A 416 13.73 0.22 -6.71
N THR A 417 13.88 1.40 -7.31
CA THR A 417 13.13 1.81 -8.53
C THR A 417 13.91 1.62 -9.82
N ARG A 418 15.05 0.92 -9.79
CA ARG A 418 15.88 0.72 -10.98
C ARG A 418 15.28 -0.39 -11.85
N TYR A 419 14.78 -0.01 -13.03
CA TYR A 419 14.40 -0.96 -14.05
C TYR A 419 15.64 -1.51 -14.76
N GLY A 420 15.97 -2.77 -14.52
CA GLY A 420 16.94 -3.52 -15.31
C GLY A 420 16.24 -4.30 -16.42
N ASN A 421 16.84 -4.39 -17.61
CA ASN A 421 16.32 -5.29 -18.62
C ASN A 421 16.54 -6.74 -18.15
N VAL A 422 15.43 -7.42 -17.89
CA VAL A 422 15.39 -8.80 -17.40
C VAL A 422 16.04 -9.77 -18.38
N LEU A 423 16.15 -9.41 -19.67
CA LEU A 423 16.88 -10.20 -20.68
C LEU A 423 18.30 -10.58 -20.24
N TRP A 424 19.01 -9.68 -19.55
CA TRP A 424 20.39 -9.92 -19.11
C TRP A 424 20.50 -10.99 -18.02
N SER A 425 19.39 -11.32 -17.37
CA SER A 425 19.34 -12.38 -16.37
C SER A 425 19.12 -13.77 -16.98
N VAL A 426 18.77 -13.89 -18.26
CA VAL A 426 18.50 -15.19 -18.91
C VAL A 426 19.73 -16.11 -18.95
N PRO A 427 20.95 -15.65 -19.31
CA PRO A 427 22.13 -16.51 -19.27
C PRO A 427 22.42 -17.02 -17.86
N LEU A 428 22.32 -16.14 -16.85
CA LEU A 428 22.48 -16.52 -15.45
C LEU A 428 21.40 -17.52 -15.01
N ARG A 429 20.16 -17.35 -15.48
CA ARG A 429 19.02 -18.26 -15.20
C ARG A 429 19.31 -19.66 -15.70
N ILE A 430 19.76 -19.76 -16.96
CA ILE A 430 20.13 -21.03 -17.57
C ILE A 430 21.33 -21.62 -16.84
N TYR A 431 22.33 -20.81 -16.49
CA TYR A 431 23.53 -21.28 -15.79
C TYR A 431 23.23 -21.84 -14.40
N VAL A 432 22.44 -21.14 -13.58
CA VAL A 432 21.97 -21.67 -12.27
C VAL A 432 21.10 -22.91 -12.46
N GLY A 433 20.26 -22.94 -13.49
CA GLY A 433 19.48 -24.13 -13.82
C GLY A 433 20.36 -25.34 -14.19
N CYS A 434 21.39 -25.13 -15.02
CA CYS A 434 22.38 -26.15 -15.37
C CYS A 434 23.18 -26.60 -14.15
N PHE A 435 23.55 -25.70 -13.24
CA PHE A 435 24.20 -26.06 -11.98
C PHE A 435 23.37 -27.10 -11.21
N TRP A 436 22.07 -26.86 -11.03
CA TRP A 436 21.19 -27.81 -10.36
C TRP A 436 20.99 -29.12 -11.14
N LEU A 437 20.99 -29.08 -12.47
CA LEU A 437 20.97 -30.30 -13.28
C LEU A 437 22.25 -31.11 -13.16
N VAL A 438 23.40 -30.46 -13.00
CA VAL A 438 24.69 -31.14 -12.78
C VAL A 438 24.73 -31.77 -11.40
N GLU A 439 24.38 -31.02 -10.34
CA GLU A 439 24.35 -31.53 -8.97
C GLU A 439 23.34 -32.69 -8.80
N GLY A 440 22.10 -32.48 -9.26
CA GLY A 440 21.06 -33.51 -9.19
C GLY A 440 21.34 -34.68 -10.14
N GLY A 441 21.91 -34.42 -11.32
CA GLY A 441 22.27 -35.44 -12.29
C GLY A 441 23.37 -36.38 -11.79
N ALA A 442 24.42 -35.84 -11.18
CA ALA A 442 25.48 -36.61 -10.55
C ALA A 442 24.93 -37.55 -9.47
N LYS A 443 24.03 -37.06 -8.61
CA LYS A 443 23.38 -37.87 -7.58
C LYS A 443 22.42 -38.91 -8.14
N LEU A 444 21.71 -38.59 -9.22
CA LEU A 444 20.74 -39.49 -9.85
C LEU A 444 21.44 -40.66 -10.56
N TRP A 445 22.51 -40.41 -11.32
CA TRP A 445 23.19 -41.45 -12.11
C TRP A 445 24.37 -42.10 -11.41
N GLY A 446 24.87 -41.53 -10.31
CA GLY A 446 26.16 -41.88 -9.72
C GLY A 446 27.26 -40.95 -10.23
N TYR A 447 28.17 -40.54 -9.36
CA TYR A 447 29.24 -39.59 -9.66
C TYR A 447 30.20 -40.12 -10.73
N GLU A 448 30.63 -41.38 -10.61
CA GLU A 448 31.57 -41.98 -11.56
C GLU A 448 30.96 -42.05 -12.97
N ARG A 449 29.73 -42.57 -13.05
CA ARG A 449 29.00 -42.68 -14.33
C ARG A 449 28.67 -41.31 -14.91
N TRP A 450 28.35 -40.34 -14.06
CA TRP A 450 28.08 -38.98 -14.49
C TRP A 450 29.32 -38.32 -15.07
N GLU A 451 30.48 -38.47 -14.44
CA GLU A 451 31.75 -37.94 -14.93
C GLU A 451 32.14 -38.58 -16.28
N GLU A 452 32.05 -39.92 -16.39
CA GLU A 452 32.29 -40.63 -17.64
C GLU A 452 31.35 -40.16 -18.77
N ALA A 453 30.06 -40.02 -18.47
CA ALA A 453 29.06 -39.62 -19.45
C ALA A 453 29.17 -38.15 -19.87
N THR A 454 29.62 -37.27 -18.97
CA THR A 454 29.74 -35.82 -19.22
C THR A 454 31.11 -35.40 -19.75
N SER A 455 32.10 -36.29 -19.73
CA SER A 455 33.43 -36.08 -20.31
C SER A 455 33.42 -35.80 -21.82
N SER A 456 32.41 -36.28 -22.55
CA SER A 456 32.25 -36.04 -24.00
C SER A 456 30.78 -36.17 -24.43
N LEU A 457 30.37 -35.38 -25.41
CA LEU A 457 29.03 -35.47 -26.02
C LEU A 457 28.72 -36.86 -26.59
N SER A 458 29.74 -37.62 -27.01
CA SER A 458 29.58 -39.01 -27.50
C SER A 458 29.16 -40.00 -26.40
N ASN A 459 29.41 -39.67 -25.14
CA ASN A 459 29.25 -40.58 -24.00
C ASN A 459 27.91 -40.40 -23.30
N ILE A 460 27.15 -39.35 -23.62
CA ILE A 460 25.81 -39.08 -23.05
C ILE A 460 24.86 -40.28 -23.20
N GLY A 461 25.00 -41.07 -24.26
CA GLY A 461 24.23 -42.29 -24.48
C GLY A 461 24.34 -43.32 -23.33
N GLN A 462 25.40 -43.25 -22.52
CA GLN A 462 25.61 -44.12 -21.36
C GLN A 462 24.61 -43.85 -20.22
N LEU A 463 24.09 -42.62 -20.09
CA LEU A 463 23.05 -42.28 -19.11
C LEU A 463 21.76 -43.09 -19.34
N PHE A 464 21.51 -43.54 -20.57
CA PHE A 464 20.33 -44.35 -20.91
C PHE A 464 20.55 -45.86 -20.72
N ARG A 465 21.74 -46.29 -20.30
CA ARG A 465 22.08 -47.71 -20.09
C ARG A 465 21.85 -48.19 -18.66
N GLY A 466 21.44 -47.31 -17.76
CA GLY A 466 21.12 -47.62 -16.36
C GLY A 466 21.81 -46.68 -15.37
N ILE A 467 21.50 -46.86 -14.10
CA ILE A 467 21.98 -46.03 -12.99
C ILE A 467 23.23 -46.70 -12.36
N GLY A 468 24.21 -45.90 -11.92
CA GLY A 468 25.41 -46.37 -11.22
C GLY A 468 25.10 -46.90 -9.82
N GLU A 469 25.98 -47.72 -9.27
CA GLU A 469 25.79 -48.33 -7.93
C GLU A 469 25.96 -47.30 -6.80
N ASP A 470 26.74 -46.25 -7.05
CA ASP A 470 26.99 -45.08 -6.20
C ASP A 470 25.86 -44.02 -6.27
N SER A 471 24.83 -44.26 -7.07
CA SER A 471 23.67 -43.38 -7.16
C SER A 471 22.90 -43.28 -5.85
N TRP A 472 22.46 -42.07 -5.52
CA TRP A 472 21.62 -41.78 -4.36
C TRP A 472 20.23 -42.44 -4.43
N PHE A 473 19.84 -42.96 -5.61
CA PHE A 473 18.59 -43.68 -5.79
C PHE A 473 18.69 -45.18 -5.52
N VAL A 474 19.83 -45.78 -5.89
CA VAL A 474 20.02 -47.23 -5.87
C VAL A 474 20.83 -47.68 -4.66
N SER A 475 21.77 -46.85 -4.20
CA SER A 475 22.56 -47.12 -3.01
C SER A 475 21.68 -47.25 -1.77
N SER A 476 21.96 -48.28 -0.96
CA SER A 476 21.41 -48.43 0.39
C SER A 476 22.20 -47.66 1.44
N THR A 477 23.30 -47.02 1.04
CA THR A 477 24.19 -46.25 1.93
C THR A 477 23.66 -44.82 2.07
N ILE A 478 23.60 -44.34 3.31
CA ILE A 478 23.27 -42.95 3.62
C ILE A 478 24.52 -42.13 3.35
N GLN A 479 24.43 -41.24 2.36
CA GLN A 479 25.55 -40.39 1.92
C GLN A 479 25.67 -39.09 2.74
N MET A 480 24.74 -38.87 3.68
CA MET A 480 24.75 -37.74 4.60
C MET A 480 25.49 -38.14 5.87
N ASP A 481 26.54 -37.38 6.23
CA ASP A 481 27.41 -37.66 7.36
C ASP A 481 26.75 -37.25 8.69
N PHE A 482 25.78 -38.06 9.12
CA PHE A 482 25.00 -37.84 10.34
C PHE A 482 25.28 -38.95 11.35
N ASP A 483 25.95 -38.58 12.45
CA ASP A 483 26.40 -39.51 13.50
C ASP A 483 25.28 -40.41 14.04
N TRP A 484 24.02 -39.93 14.11
CA TRP A 484 22.89 -40.70 14.64
C TRP A 484 22.23 -41.65 13.63
N LEU A 485 22.64 -41.61 12.36
CA LEU A 485 22.11 -42.44 11.28
C LEU A 485 23.11 -43.49 10.77
N GLN A 486 24.36 -43.42 11.21
CA GLN A 486 25.37 -44.43 10.93
C GLN A 486 25.24 -45.58 11.94
N ASP A 487 24.66 -46.71 11.51
CA ASP A 487 24.82 -47.96 12.27
C ASP A 487 26.29 -48.39 12.22
N ALA A 488 26.79 -49.02 13.28
CA ALA A 488 28.19 -49.47 13.46
C ALA A 488 28.73 -50.47 12.40
N THR A 489 28.04 -50.65 11.26
CA THR A 489 28.41 -51.53 10.14
C THR A 489 28.38 -50.86 8.76
N SER A 490 28.07 -49.56 8.63
CA SER A 490 28.31 -48.84 7.37
C SER A 490 29.77 -48.42 7.31
N ALA A 491 30.59 -49.22 6.63
CA ALA A 491 31.98 -48.90 6.34
C ALA A 491 32.07 -47.52 5.70
N ALA A 492 32.83 -46.62 6.34
CA ALA A 492 33.28 -45.39 5.72
C ALA A 492 34.02 -45.75 4.41
N THR A 493 33.44 -45.38 3.28
CA THR A 493 34.20 -45.32 2.04
C THR A 493 35.11 -44.10 2.13
N GLU A 494 36.36 -44.34 2.52
CA GLU A 494 37.51 -43.48 2.25
C GLU A 494 37.69 -43.38 0.72
N ASP A 495 36.83 -42.61 0.05
CA ASP A 495 37.15 -42.00 -1.23
C ASP A 495 36.28 -40.75 -1.41
N ALA A 496 36.40 -39.85 -0.44
CA ALA A 496 35.92 -38.49 -0.58
C ALA A 496 36.94 -37.73 -1.44
N GLY A 497 36.89 -37.93 -2.76
CA GLY A 497 37.72 -37.19 -3.72
C GLY A 497 37.69 -35.70 -3.42
N GLU A 498 38.87 -35.07 -3.29
CA GLU A 498 39.12 -33.67 -2.86
C GLU A 498 37.87 -32.76 -2.83
N TRP A 499 37.04 -32.89 -1.80
CA TRP A 499 35.91 -31.98 -1.62
C TRP A 499 36.47 -30.66 -1.10
N ALA A 500 35.97 -29.55 -1.65
CA ALA A 500 36.30 -28.23 -1.14
C ALA A 500 35.99 -28.15 0.37
N THR A 501 36.82 -27.42 1.12
CA THR A 501 36.63 -27.26 2.56
C THR A 501 35.22 -26.76 2.86
N PRO A 502 34.43 -27.50 3.68
CA PRO A 502 33.11 -27.06 4.08
C PRO A 502 33.13 -25.66 4.70
N ILE A 503 32.07 -24.90 4.46
CA ILE A 503 31.93 -23.54 5.01
C ILE A 503 31.84 -23.57 6.53
N LEU A 504 31.13 -24.55 7.09
CA LEU A 504 31.07 -24.83 8.52
C LEU A 504 31.89 -26.09 8.81
N SER A 505 32.65 -26.08 9.90
CA SER A 505 33.43 -27.24 10.34
C SER A 505 32.56 -28.37 10.89
N GLU A 506 31.40 -28.03 11.44
CA GLU A 506 30.43 -28.97 12.01
C GLU A 506 29.02 -28.38 11.90
N MET A 507 28.01 -29.25 11.97
CA MET A 507 26.61 -28.84 11.96
C MET A 507 26.24 -28.12 13.28
N PRO A 508 25.56 -26.95 13.25
CA PRO A 508 25.12 -26.28 14.46
C PRO A 508 24.11 -27.13 15.26
N GLY A 509 24.31 -27.29 16.57
CA GLY A 509 23.50 -28.21 17.39
C GLY A 509 21.98 -27.94 17.41
N TRP A 510 21.54 -26.68 17.24
CA TRP A 510 20.10 -26.38 17.11
C TRP A 510 19.51 -26.91 15.80
N PHE A 511 20.31 -26.96 14.73
CA PHE A 511 19.90 -27.47 13.43
C PHE A 511 20.03 -28.99 13.37
N GLU A 512 21.05 -29.56 14.01
CA GLU A 512 21.17 -31.00 14.24
C GLU A 512 19.89 -31.56 14.90
N TRP A 513 19.41 -30.91 15.96
CA TRP A 513 18.15 -31.27 16.61
C TRP A 513 16.94 -31.28 15.65
N ILE A 514 16.85 -30.31 14.74
CA ILE A 514 15.80 -30.27 13.70
C ILE A 514 15.96 -31.46 12.74
N MET A 515 17.20 -31.74 12.32
CA MET A 515 17.48 -32.83 11.38
C MET A 515 17.20 -34.21 12.00
N GLN A 516 17.46 -34.39 13.30
CA GLN A 516 17.06 -35.59 14.05
C GLN A 516 15.54 -35.78 14.09
N ILE A 517 14.76 -34.69 14.18
CA ILE A 517 13.30 -34.75 14.13
C ILE A 517 12.80 -35.07 12.72
N MET A 518 13.39 -34.46 11.70
CA MET A 518 12.98 -34.65 10.30
C MET A 518 13.39 -36.02 9.74
N MET A 519 14.55 -36.54 10.17
CA MET A 519 15.12 -37.81 9.75
C MET A 519 15.52 -38.63 10.99
N PRO A 520 14.52 -39.17 11.72
CA PRO A 520 14.78 -39.95 12.93
C PRO A 520 15.25 -41.38 12.64
N THR A 521 15.15 -41.84 11.38
CA THR A 521 15.46 -43.22 10.98
C THR A 521 16.22 -43.27 9.66
N PRO A 522 17.06 -44.30 9.43
CA PRO A 522 17.76 -44.55 8.17
C PRO A 522 16.83 -44.56 6.94
N GLU A 523 15.64 -45.16 7.05
CA GLU A 523 14.66 -45.21 5.97
C GLU A 523 14.15 -43.82 5.58
N MET A 524 13.88 -42.96 6.58
CA MET A 524 13.46 -41.58 6.33
C MET A 524 14.59 -40.76 5.69
N ALA A 525 15.84 -40.98 6.10
CA ALA A 525 17.01 -40.34 5.50
C ALA A 525 17.18 -40.73 4.03
N LEU A 526 17.06 -42.01 3.68
CA LEU A 526 17.10 -42.48 2.29
C LEU A 526 15.94 -41.93 1.45
N PHE A 527 14.74 -41.80 2.03
CA PHE A 527 13.61 -41.16 1.37
C PHE A 527 13.87 -39.67 1.08
N MET A 528 14.35 -38.91 2.06
CA MET A 528 14.67 -37.49 1.92
C MET A 528 15.80 -37.26 0.91
N GLN A 529 16.83 -38.12 0.91
CA GLN A 529 17.92 -38.12 -0.05
C GLN A 529 17.40 -38.21 -1.50
N ARG A 530 16.54 -39.21 -1.77
CA ARG A 530 15.91 -39.38 -3.10
C ARG A 530 15.05 -38.19 -3.48
N MET A 531 14.29 -37.65 -2.53
CA MET A 531 13.43 -36.50 -2.78
C MET A 531 14.21 -35.24 -3.10
N MET A 532 15.33 -35.03 -2.42
CA MET A 532 16.24 -33.93 -2.68
C MET A 532 16.74 -33.95 -4.13
N VAL A 533 17.21 -35.09 -4.63
CA VAL A 533 17.67 -35.22 -6.03
C VAL A 533 16.57 -34.86 -7.03
N ILE A 534 15.33 -35.31 -6.79
CA ILE A 534 14.18 -34.96 -7.65
C ILE A 534 13.94 -33.45 -7.64
N LEU A 535 13.99 -32.83 -6.47
CA LEU A 535 13.77 -31.40 -6.31
C LEU A 535 14.89 -30.57 -6.96
N GLU A 536 16.15 -30.99 -6.85
CA GLU A 536 17.29 -30.34 -7.51
C GLU A 536 17.11 -30.34 -9.03
N ILE A 537 16.79 -31.50 -9.62
CA ILE A 537 16.53 -31.61 -11.06
C ILE A 537 15.30 -30.77 -11.45
N ALA A 538 14.23 -30.82 -10.67
CA ALA A 538 13.01 -30.06 -10.93
C ALA A 538 13.27 -28.54 -10.89
N VAL A 539 14.05 -28.05 -9.92
CA VAL A 539 14.49 -26.65 -9.84
C VAL A 539 15.34 -26.30 -11.06
N GLY A 540 16.29 -27.15 -11.46
CA GLY A 540 17.12 -26.95 -12.64
C GLY A 540 16.30 -26.80 -13.93
N LEU A 541 15.38 -27.73 -14.17
CA LEU A 541 14.47 -27.69 -15.33
C LEU A 541 13.54 -26.47 -15.30
N ALA A 542 12.98 -26.15 -14.12
CA ALA A 542 12.10 -25.00 -13.94
C ALA A 542 12.82 -23.68 -14.25
N LEU A 543 14.06 -23.51 -13.79
CA LEU A 543 14.89 -22.34 -14.08
C LEU A 543 15.22 -22.24 -15.58
N ILE A 544 15.61 -23.35 -16.23
CA ILE A 544 15.93 -23.34 -17.67
C ILE A 544 14.69 -22.96 -18.50
N ALA A 545 13.56 -23.65 -18.25
CA ALA A 545 12.30 -23.39 -18.94
C ALA A 545 11.69 -22.03 -18.59
N GLY A 546 12.17 -21.38 -17.54
CA GLY A 546 11.63 -20.12 -17.04
C GLY A 546 10.23 -20.28 -16.45
N LEU A 547 9.97 -21.38 -15.74
CA LEU A 547 8.71 -21.70 -15.08
C LEU A 547 8.85 -21.53 -13.56
N PHE A 548 7.97 -20.74 -12.96
CA PHE A 548 7.98 -20.37 -11.53
C PHE A 548 9.35 -19.93 -11.02
N THR A 549 10.05 -19.12 -11.82
CA THR A 549 11.46 -18.80 -11.57
C THR A 549 11.71 -18.16 -10.22
N TRP A 550 10.79 -17.33 -9.74
CA TRP A 550 10.91 -16.74 -8.40
C TRP A 550 10.93 -17.83 -7.31
N LEU A 551 9.99 -18.78 -7.36
CA LEU A 551 9.91 -19.90 -6.41
C LEU A 551 11.09 -20.86 -6.55
N ALA A 552 11.51 -21.16 -7.78
CA ALA A 552 12.66 -22.03 -8.03
C ALA A 552 13.97 -21.44 -7.48
N ASN A 553 14.16 -20.12 -7.57
CA ASN A 553 15.31 -19.45 -6.96
C ASN A 553 15.23 -19.40 -5.43
N VAL A 554 14.03 -19.24 -4.85
CA VAL A 554 13.86 -19.37 -3.39
C VAL A 554 14.21 -20.78 -2.92
N ALA A 555 13.76 -21.81 -3.63
CA ALA A 555 14.12 -23.20 -3.34
C ALA A 555 15.64 -23.44 -3.46
N SER A 556 16.26 -22.90 -4.51
CA SER A 556 17.73 -22.91 -4.71
C SER A 556 18.48 -22.32 -3.50
N ILE A 557 18.08 -21.14 -3.04
CA ILE A 557 18.67 -20.50 -1.84
C ILE A 557 18.44 -21.37 -0.60
N GLY A 558 17.24 -21.91 -0.44
CA GLY A 558 16.89 -22.80 0.67
C GLY A 558 17.76 -24.05 0.72
N PHE A 559 17.99 -24.72 -0.41
CA PHE A 559 18.85 -25.89 -0.49
C PHE A 559 20.30 -25.56 -0.17
N LEU A 560 20.84 -24.47 -0.71
CA LEU A 560 22.22 -24.06 -0.43
C LEU A 560 22.42 -23.66 1.04
N ALA A 561 21.42 -22.97 1.63
CA ALA A 561 21.44 -22.67 3.06
C ALA A 561 21.40 -23.96 3.90
N MET A 562 20.55 -24.92 3.53
CA MET A 562 20.49 -26.22 4.19
C MET A 562 21.82 -26.98 4.08
N PHE A 563 22.42 -27.06 2.89
CA PHE A 563 23.74 -27.71 2.70
C PHE A 563 24.87 -27.02 3.45
N THR A 564 24.80 -25.70 3.60
CA THR A 564 25.74 -24.96 4.45
C THR A 564 25.58 -25.37 5.91
N LEU A 565 24.33 -25.44 6.40
CA LEU A 565 24.03 -25.79 7.79
C LEU A 565 24.35 -27.25 8.11
N THR A 566 24.29 -28.17 7.15
CA THR A 566 24.72 -29.56 7.31
C THR A 566 26.23 -29.76 7.14
N ALA A 567 27.02 -28.69 6.97
CA ALA A 567 28.46 -28.76 6.68
C ALA A 567 28.81 -29.56 5.40
N MET A 568 27.89 -29.61 4.43
CA MET A 568 28.09 -30.32 3.15
C MET A 568 28.38 -29.38 1.97
N LEU A 569 28.31 -28.05 2.16
CA LEU A 569 28.58 -27.07 1.13
C LEU A 569 30.00 -26.48 1.25
N GLY A 570 30.78 -26.58 0.18
CA GLY A 570 32.08 -25.92 0.03
C GLY A 570 31.97 -24.48 -0.51
N TRP A 571 33.04 -23.71 -0.35
CA TRP A 571 33.13 -22.31 -0.82
C TRP A 571 33.00 -22.15 -2.34
N ASP A 572 33.37 -23.18 -3.10
CA ASP A 572 33.24 -23.27 -4.55
C ASP A 572 31.77 -23.27 -5.03
N LYS A 573 30.82 -23.60 -4.16
CA LYS A 573 29.38 -23.70 -4.47
C LYS A 573 28.51 -22.63 -3.79
N VAL A 574 29.11 -21.56 -3.26
CA VAL A 574 28.37 -20.46 -2.62
C VAL A 574 27.80 -19.46 -3.62
N TRP A 575 28.46 -19.28 -4.78
CA TRP A 575 28.08 -18.31 -5.80
C TRP A 575 26.63 -18.42 -6.32
N PRO A 576 25.94 -19.58 -6.35
CA PRO A 576 24.56 -19.64 -6.81
C PRO A 576 23.58 -18.96 -5.84
N ILE A 577 23.95 -18.68 -4.58
CA ILE A 577 23.11 -17.94 -3.64
C ILE A 577 22.86 -16.50 -4.14
N PRO A 578 23.89 -15.64 -4.31
CA PRO A 578 23.69 -14.30 -4.85
C PRO A 578 23.15 -14.32 -6.28
N ALA A 579 23.48 -15.33 -7.10
CA ALA A 579 22.90 -15.50 -8.42
C ALA A 579 21.38 -15.76 -8.38
N SER A 580 20.94 -16.64 -7.47
CA SER A 580 19.52 -16.97 -7.30
C SER A 580 18.73 -15.76 -6.81
N ILE A 581 19.30 -14.97 -5.88
CA ILE A 581 18.70 -13.70 -5.43
C ILE A 581 18.52 -12.75 -6.62
N ALA A 582 19.54 -12.60 -7.48
CA ALA A 582 19.46 -11.74 -8.65
C ALA A 582 18.39 -12.19 -9.66
N LEU A 583 18.18 -13.51 -9.78
CA LEU A 583 17.20 -14.12 -10.69
C LEU A 583 15.74 -14.04 -10.22
N MET A 584 15.51 -13.64 -8.96
CA MET A 584 14.18 -13.33 -8.43
C MET A 584 13.57 -12.04 -9.03
N ASN A 585 14.31 -11.34 -9.91
CA ASN A 585 13.85 -10.16 -10.65
C ASN A 585 12.75 -10.42 -11.71
N GLY A 586 12.21 -11.65 -11.80
CA GLY A 586 11.22 -12.03 -12.80
C GLY A 586 11.82 -12.58 -14.11
N SER A 587 13.05 -13.09 -14.06
CA SER A 587 13.79 -13.69 -15.18
C SER A 587 12.98 -14.68 -16.03
N GLY A 588 12.03 -15.42 -15.45
CA GLY A 588 11.16 -16.36 -16.17
C GLY A 588 10.26 -15.74 -17.23
N ARG A 589 9.93 -14.45 -17.13
CA ARG A 589 9.06 -13.77 -18.11
C ARG A 589 9.75 -13.53 -19.45
N THR A 590 11.08 -13.58 -19.48
CA THR A 590 11.86 -13.38 -20.71
C THR A 590 12.32 -14.72 -21.26
N PHE A 591 11.89 -15.07 -22.48
CA PHE A 591 12.14 -16.40 -23.07
C PHE A 591 11.86 -17.56 -22.09
N GLY A 592 10.71 -17.53 -21.43
CA GLY A 592 10.33 -18.53 -20.44
C GLY A 592 8.83 -18.66 -20.26
N LEU A 593 8.41 -19.74 -19.61
CA LEU A 593 7.01 -20.12 -19.46
C LEU A 593 6.23 -19.20 -18.51
N ASP A 594 6.88 -18.49 -17.59
CA ASP A 594 6.24 -17.52 -16.69
C ASP A 594 5.53 -16.41 -17.46
N TYR A 595 5.93 -16.12 -18.70
CA TYR A 595 5.22 -15.18 -19.56
C TYR A 595 3.75 -15.58 -19.77
N TRP A 596 3.47 -16.87 -19.90
CA TRP A 596 2.12 -17.40 -20.15
C TRP A 596 1.45 -17.90 -18.89
N VAL A 597 2.19 -18.65 -18.06
CA VAL A 597 1.66 -19.37 -16.91
C VAL A 597 1.31 -18.42 -15.77
N VAL A 598 2.16 -17.44 -15.47
CA VAL A 598 1.91 -16.53 -14.34
C VAL A 598 0.67 -15.67 -14.58
N PRO A 599 0.48 -15.00 -15.73
CA PRO A 599 -0.76 -14.25 -15.99
C PRO A 599 -2.00 -15.14 -15.98
N TYR A 600 -1.91 -16.37 -16.52
CA TYR A 600 -3.02 -17.32 -16.50
C TYR A 600 -3.42 -17.70 -15.07
N ILE A 601 -2.46 -18.03 -14.21
CA ILE A 601 -2.69 -18.34 -12.80
C ILE A 601 -3.21 -17.11 -12.06
N GLN A 602 -2.61 -15.95 -12.24
CA GLN A 602 -3.06 -14.70 -11.63
C GLN A 602 -4.52 -14.39 -12.01
N GLN A 603 -4.92 -14.61 -13.26
CA GLN A 603 -6.30 -14.43 -13.69
C GLN A 603 -7.23 -15.46 -13.06
N LYS A 604 -6.86 -16.75 -13.02
CA LYS A 604 -7.69 -17.82 -12.46
C LYS A 604 -7.79 -17.74 -10.94
N ALA A 605 -6.67 -17.66 -10.24
CA ALA A 605 -6.58 -17.48 -8.80
C ALA A 605 -7.19 -16.14 -8.37
N GLY A 606 -6.95 -15.06 -9.12
CA GLY A 606 -7.58 -13.76 -8.90
C GLY A 606 -9.10 -13.84 -8.99
N ARG A 607 -9.65 -14.51 -10.02
CA ARG A 607 -11.11 -14.76 -10.10
C ARG A 607 -11.59 -15.67 -8.97
N TRP A 608 -10.79 -16.63 -8.53
CA TRP A 608 -11.10 -17.50 -7.39
C TRP A 608 -10.92 -16.84 -6.02
N TRP A 609 -10.22 -15.72 -5.90
CA TRP A 609 -10.05 -15.01 -4.63
C TRP A 609 -10.90 -13.75 -4.55
N TYR A 610 -10.98 -12.97 -5.63
CA TYR A 610 -11.71 -11.72 -5.73
C TYR A 610 -13.05 -11.83 -6.47
N GLY A 611 -13.36 -12.96 -7.10
CA GLY A 611 -14.59 -13.15 -7.89
C GLY A 611 -14.46 -12.68 -9.34
N LYS A 612 -15.53 -12.82 -10.13
CA LYS A 612 -15.62 -12.26 -11.50
C LYS A 612 -16.41 -10.96 -11.44
N GLU A 613 -15.80 -9.86 -11.85
CA GLU A 613 -16.51 -8.59 -11.99
C GLU A 613 -17.69 -8.77 -12.96
N ARG A 614 -18.89 -8.39 -12.52
CA ARG A 614 -20.10 -8.35 -13.33
C ARG A 614 -20.63 -6.93 -13.36
N ALA A 615 -21.11 -6.47 -14.52
CA ALA A 615 -21.82 -5.21 -14.61
C ALA A 615 -23.23 -5.40 -14.05
N ILE A 616 -23.65 -4.53 -13.12
CA ILE A 616 -25.00 -4.54 -12.52
C ILE A 616 -26.07 -4.30 -13.59
N TYR A 617 -25.75 -3.56 -14.64
CA TYR A 617 -26.67 -3.27 -15.77
C TYR A 617 -26.97 -4.46 -16.69
N ARG A 618 -26.47 -5.67 -16.36
CA ARG A 618 -26.81 -6.91 -17.06
C ARG A 618 -27.49 -7.88 -16.12
N ASP A 619 -28.61 -7.47 -15.54
CA ASP A 619 -29.69 -8.37 -15.13
C ASP A 619 -30.99 -7.64 -15.49
N LYS A 620 -31.62 -8.10 -16.58
CA LYS A 620 -32.98 -7.73 -17.01
C LYS A 620 -33.93 -8.82 -16.55
#